data_AF-A0AAN8HLD4-F1
#
_entry.id   AF-A0AAN8HLD4-F1
#
_cell.length_a   1.000
_cell.length_b   1.000
_cell.length_c   1.000
_cell.angle_alpha   90.00
_cell.angle_beta   90.00
_cell.angle_gamma   90.00
#
_symmetry.space_group_name_H-M   'P 1'
#
loop_
_entity.id
_entity.type
_entity.pdbx_description
1 polymer ?
#
loop_
_entity_poly.entity_id
_entity_poly.type
_entity_poly.pdbx_seq_one_letter_code
_entity_poly.pdbx_strand_id
1 'polypeptide(L)'
;MLNYGYVGCIRDLFIDGRSKDIRQIAEAQNGAGIKPSCNKQPGKQCESYPCKNRGVCKEGWNRFICDCTGTGYWSRTCEREASILSYDGSMYMKVVMPNIMHTEAEDVSLRFRSQRAYGLLMATTSRDSADTLRLELDGGRVKLTVNLDCIRINCNSSKGPETLYAGQKLNDNEWHTVRVVRRGKTYKLTVDDDVAEGQMVGDHTRLEFHNIETGIMTERRFVSSIPSSFIGHLQSLRFNGMLYIDLCKNGDIDYCELNARFGVRSIIADPVTFKSKNSYLSLATLQAYASMHLFFQFKTTSPDGFIIFNSGDGNDFIAVELVKGYIHYVFDLGNGPNLIKGKSDRALNDNQWHNVAITRDNSNTHTLKVDATATSQSINGAKNLDLKGDLFIAGLGPGMYGSLPKLVASREGYQGCLASVDLNGRLPDLLNDALFRSGQIERGCEGPSTTCQEDSCANMGVCIQQWENYTCDCSMTSYTGTQCNDRKC
;
A
#
# COMPACT_ATOMS: atom_id res chain seq x y z
N MET A 1 25.74 -10.79 4.72
CA MET A 1 26.69 -10.17 5.67
C MET A 1 26.17 -8.80 6.07
N LEU A 2 26.28 -8.41 7.35
CA LEU A 2 25.82 -7.12 7.86
C LEU A 2 26.75 -5.93 7.50
N ASN A 3 27.91 -6.20 6.89
CA ASN A 3 28.91 -5.22 6.49
C ASN A 3 29.42 -4.30 7.64
N TYR A 4 29.37 -4.79 8.88
CA TYR A 4 29.93 -4.09 10.03
C TYR A 4 31.44 -4.35 10.14
N GLY A 5 32.23 -3.37 9.69
CA GLY A 5 33.67 -3.32 9.95
C GLY A 5 33.97 -2.89 11.40
N TYR A 6 35.05 -3.42 11.96
CA TYR A 6 35.54 -3.02 13.29
C TYR A 6 36.07 -1.57 13.26
N VAL A 7 35.72 -0.79 14.28
CA VAL A 7 36.29 0.55 14.52
C VAL A 7 36.66 0.67 15.98
N GLY A 8 37.97 0.71 16.25
CA GLY A 8 38.50 0.73 17.61
C GLY A 8 40.01 0.55 17.59
N CYS A 9 40.56 0.12 18.71
CA CYS A 9 41.99 -0.11 18.88
C CYS A 9 42.32 -1.58 19.06
N ILE A 10 43.39 -2.00 18.39
CA ILE A 10 44.00 -3.32 18.54
C ILE A 10 45.48 -3.09 18.85
N ARG A 11 46.05 -3.91 19.73
CA ARG A 11 47.48 -3.98 20.01
C ARG A 11 47.88 -5.42 20.31
N ASP A 12 49.17 -5.69 20.35
CA ASP A 12 49.74 -6.95 20.81
C ASP A 12 49.18 -8.18 20.08
N LEU A 13 49.22 -8.17 18.74
CA LEU A 13 48.77 -9.31 17.94
C LEU A 13 49.80 -10.44 18.00
N PHE A 14 49.35 -11.64 18.37
CA PHE A 14 50.14 -12.87 18.30
C PHE A 14 49.44 -13.88 17.39
N ILE A 15 50.22 -14.50 16.50
CA ILE A 15 49.78 -15.62 15.66
C ILE A 15 50.78 -16.75 15.88
N ASP A 16 50.30 -17.91 16.32
CA ASP A 16 51.12 -19.09 16.66
C ASP A 16 52.25 -18.77 17.66
N GLY A 17 51.94 -17.96 18.68
CA GLY A 17 52.88 -17.53 19.70
C GLY A 17 53.92 -16.48 19.24
N ARG A 18 53.86 -16.04 17.98
CA ARG A 18 54.78 -15.03 17.43
C ARG A 18 54.11 -13.65 17.38
N SER A 19 54.76 -12.65 17.96
CA SER A 19 54.30 -11.27 17.89
C SER A 19 54.32 -10.75 16.45
N LYS A 20 53.31 -9.95 16.09
CA LYS A 20 53.15 -9.30 14.78
C LYS A 20 53.03 -7.80 14.98
N ASP A 21 53.92 -7.03 14.35
CA ASP A 21 53.81 -5.57 14.30
C ASP A 21 52.74 -5.15 13.30
N ILE A 22 51.51 -5.02 13.78
CA ILE A 22 50.35 -4.61 12.97
C ILE A 22 50.46 -3.17 12.44
N ARG A 23 51.24 -2.30 13.10
CA ARG A 23 51.44 -0.92 12.64
C ARG A 23 52.31 -0.92 11.39
N GLN A 24 53.44 -1.62 11.45
CA GLN A 24 54.34 -1.77 10.30
C GLN A 24 53.62 -2.41 9.10
N ILE A 25 52.79 -3.43 9.36
CA ILE A 25 51.99 -4.09 8.31
C ILE A 25 50.99 -3.10 7.69
N ALA A 26 50.28 -2.31 8.49
CA ALA A 26 49.32 -1.34 8.00
C ALA A 26 49.95 -0.21 7.18
N GLU A 27 51.11 0.30 7.61
CA GLU A 27 51.89 1.31 6.90
C GLU A 27 52.36 0.78 5.53
N ALA A 28 52.85 -0.47 5.47
CA ALA A 28 53.29 -1.10 4.22
C ALA A 28 52.13 -1.32 3.23
N GLN A 29 50.91 -1.57 3.72
CA GLN A 29 49.72 -1.76 2.90
C GLN A 29 49.01 -0.45 2.52
N ASN A 30 49.44 0.68 3.07
CA ASN A 30 48.78 1.98 2.92
C ASN A 30 47.26 1.92 3.23
N GLY A 31 46.90 1.25 4.32
CA GLY A 31 45.50 1.03 4.70
C GLY A 31 44.79 2.34 5.06
N ALA A 32 43.80 2.73 4.25
CA ALA A 32 42.98 3.92 4.52
C ALA A 32 42.22 3.79 5.85
N GLY A 33 42.20 4.87 6.64
CA GLY A 33 41.47 4.91 7.92
C GLY A 33 42.18 4.30 9.13
N ILE A 34 43.42 3.83 8.98
CA ILE A 34 44.25 3.32 10.09
C ILE A 34 45.13 4.46 10.63
N LYS A 35 45.22 4.59 11.96
CA LYS A 35 46.12 5.54 12.64
C LYS A 35 47.10 4.77 13.53
N PRO A 36 48.38 5.18 13.61
CA PRO A 36 49.42 4.46 14.37
C PRO A 36 49.30 4.62 15.90
N SER A 37 48.26 5.29 16.39
CA SER A 37 48.06 5.59 17.81
C SER A 37 46.62 5.30 18.22
N CYS A 38 46.45 4.78 19.44
CA CYS A 38 45.15 4.60 20.07
C CYS A 38 44.96 5.58 21.23
N ASN A 39 44.36 6.73 20.94
CA ASN A 39 43.96 7.70 21.96
C ASN A 39 42.47 7.96 21.84
N LYS A 40 41.74 7.91 22.95
CA LYS A 40 40.35 8.34 23.00
C LYS A 40 40.33 9.87 22.97
N GLN A 41 39.69 10.45 21.96
CA GLN A 41 39.58 11.90 21.86
C GLN A 41 38.72 12.44 23.02
N PRO A 42 39.13 13.56 23.65
CA PRO A 42 38.30 14.23 24.65
C PRO A 42 37.06 14.84 23.98
N GLY A 43 35.94 14.87 24.69
CA GLY A 43 34.66 15.39 24.19
C GLY A 43 33.76 14.35 23.52
N LYS A 44 32.45 14.61 23.50
CA LYS A 44 31.45 13.79 22.83
C LYS A 44 31.22 14.30 21.41
N GLN A 45 31.29 13.42 20.42
CA GLN A 45 31.22 13.81 19.01
C GLN A 45 29.82 14.26 18.57
N CYS A 46 28.79 13.88 19.33
CA CYS A 46 27.41 14.28 19.11
C CYS A 46 27.06 15.65 19.72
N GLU A 47 27.90 16.24 20.57
CA GLU A 47 27.65 17.57 21.16
C GLU A 47 27.62 18.69 20.11
N SER A 48 28.25 18.47 18.95
CA SER A 48 28.18 19.42 17.82
C SER A 48 26.90 19.29 16.98
N TYR A 49 25.94 18.45 17.40
CA TYR A 49 24.70 18.13 16.67
C TYR A 49 24.91 17.86 15.17
N PRO A 50 25.79 16.91 14.81
CA PRO A 50 26.20 16.72 13.42
C PRO A 50 25.11 16.11 12.53
N CYS A 51 24.10 15.46 13.12
CA CYS A 51 23.03 14.79 12.39
C CYS A 51 21.89 15.75 12.07
N LYS A 52 21.69 16.04 10.78
CA LYS A 52 20.63 16.92 10.29
C LYS A 52 19.28 16.20 10.22
N ASN A 53 18.22 16.95 9.91
CA ASN A 53 16.90 16.41 9.57
C ASN A 53 16.34 15.41 10.60
N ARG A 54 16.56 15.69 11.89
CA ARG A 54 16.15 14.86 13.04
C ARG A 54 16.80 13.47 13.08
N GLY A 55 17.94 13.28 12.41
CA GLY A 55 18.74 12.06 12.54
C GLY A 55 19.26 11.88 13.97
N VAL A 56 19.23 10.65 14.48
CA VAL A 56 19.67 10.35 15.84
C VAL A 56 21.19 10.19 15.85
N CYS A 57 21.89 11.01 16.63
CA CYS A 57 23.33 10.91 16.80
C CYS A 57 23.69 9.84 17.83
N LYS A 58 24.60 8.94 17.47
CA LYS A 58 25.18 7.90 18.33
C LYS A 58 26.68 8.11 18.44
N GLU A 59 27.21 8.05 19.66
CA GLU A 59 28.66 8.09 19.89
C GLU A 59 29.33 6.81 19.41
N GLY A 60 30.43 6.96 18.68
CA GLY A 60 31.31 5.88 18.28
C GLY A 60 32.75 6.12 18.74
N TRP A 61 33.66 5.21 18.39
CA TRP A 61 35.08 5.40 18.67
C TRP A 61 35.65 6.56 17.84
N ASN A 62 35.91 7.69 18.49
CA ASN A 62 36.43 8.93 17.89
C ASN A 62 35.62 9.41 16.66
N ARG A 63 34.31 9.17 16.65
CA ARG A 63 33.40 9.61 15.59
C ARG A 63 31.97 9.68 16.10
N PHE A 64 31.14 10.49 15.44
CA PHE A 64 29.69 10.38 15.52
C PHE A 64 29.16 9.42 14.45
N ILE A 65 27.99 8.85 14.70
CA ILE A 65 27.24 8.00 13.76
C ILE A 65 25.81 8.56 13.71
N CYS A 66 25.34 8.92 12.52
CA CYS A 66 23.97 9.38 12.34
C CYS A 66 23.07 8.23 11.90
N ASP A 67 22.03 7.98 12.67
CA ASP A 67 20.92 7.12 12.29
C ASP A 67 19.85 7.95 11.61
N CYS A 68 19.85 7.92 10.28
CA CYS A 68 18.89 8.65 9.45
C CYS A 68 17.59 7.87 9.22
N THR A 69 17.44 6.69 9.82
CA THR A 69 16.29 5.82 9.59
C THR A 69 15.01 6.50 10.04
N GLY A 70 14.02 6.63 9.15
CA GLY A 70 12.74 7.28 9.43
C GLY A 70 12.72 8.79 9.20
N THR A 71 13.84 9.39 8.79
CA THR A 71 13.90 10.84 8.51
C THR A 71 13.49 11.19 7.07
N GLY A 72 13.59 10.24 6.15
CA GLY A 72 13.50 10.50 4.70
C GLY A 72 14.77 11.08 4.10
N TYR A 73 15.87 11.07 4.86
CA TYR A 73 17.20 11.49 4.43
C TYR A 73 18.22 10.36 4.65
N TRP A 74 19.36 10.49 4.01
CA TRP A 74 20.50 9.59 4.11
C TRP A 74 21.82 10.37 4.00
N SER A 75 22.92 9.64 3.84
CA SER A 75 24.31 10.11 3.95
C SER A 75 24.83 10.15 5.39
N ARG A 76 26.10 10.50 5.56
CA ARG A 76 26.83 10.50 6.84
C ARG A 76 26.19 11.41 7.88
N THR A 77 25.57 12.51 7.47
CA THR A 77 24.96 13.51 8.37
C THR A 77 23.46 13.71 8.11
N CYS A 78 22.81 12.78 7.40
CA CYS A 78 21.39 12.84 7.04
C CYS A 78 21.01 14.09 6.21
N GLU A 79 21.93 14.58 5.38
CA GLU A 79 21.76 15.80 4.58
C GLU A 79 21.18 15.56 3.18
N ARG A 80 21.25 14.33 2.65
CA ARG A 80 20.76 14.00 1.31
C ARG A 80 19.34 13.46 1.41
N GLU A 81 18.41 14.01 0.63
CA GLU A 81 17.05 13.46 0.55
C GLU A 81 17.07 12.04 -0.04
N ALA A 82 16.29 11.14 0.54
CA ALA A 82 16.14 9.78 0.06
C ALA A 82 15.09 9.70 -1.06
N SER A 83 15.42 8.96 -2.10
CA SER A 83 14.56 8.75 -3.26
C SER A 83 13.25 8.05 -2.87
N ILE A 84 12.15 8.50 -3.47
CA ILE A 84 10.81 7.94 -3.28
C ILE A 84 10.42 7.15 -4.54
N LEU A 85 9.84 5.97 -4.36
CA LEU A 85 9.32 5.13 -5.44
C LEU A 85 7.81 4.93 -5.26
N SER A 86 7.05 5.15 -6.34
CA SER A 86 5.59 5.06 -6.40
C SER A 86 5.13 3.80 -7.11
N TYR A 87 4.10 3.16 -6.56
CA TYR A 87 3.52 1.91 -7.04
C TYR A 87 2.01 2.03 -7.18
N ASP A 88 1.46 1.55 -8.29
CA ASP A 88 0.02 1.57 -8.60
C ASP A 88 -0.61 0.16 -8.56
N GLY A 89 0.05 -0.82 -7.94
CA GLY A 89 -0.43 -2.20 -7.87
C GLY A 89 -0.05 -3.06 -9.09
N SER A 90 0.41 -2.45 -10.18
CA SER A 90 0.95 -3.13 -11.36
C SER A 90 2.48 -2.98 -11.50
N MET A 91 3.10 -2.30 -10.54
CA MET A 91 4.52 -1.92 -10.55
C MET A 91 5.36 -2.72 -9.57
N TYR A 92 6.63 -2.89 -9.90
CA TYR A 92 7.63 -3.53 -9.05
C TYR A 92 9.00 -2.84 -9.14
N MET A 93 9.82 -3.11 -8.12
CA MET A 93 11.27 -2.99 -8.19
C MET A 93 11.87 -4.27 -7.61
N LYS A 94 12.78 -4.87 -8.38
CA LYS A 94 13.49 -6.10 -8.10
C LYS A 94 14.98 -5.84 -8.19
N VAL A 95 15.68 -6.13 -7.09
CA VAL A 95 17.14 -6.11 -7.06
C VAL A 95 17.62 -7.54 -7.14
N VAL A 96 18.28 -7.89 -8.24
CA VAL A 96 18.82 -9.24 -8.47
C VAL A 96 20.22 -9.30 -7.86
N MET A 97 20.43 -10.13 -6.84
CA MET A 97 21.74 -10.23 -6.21
C MET A 97 22.77 -10.81 -7.19
N PRO A 98 23.98 -10.23 -7.31
CA PRO A 98 25.02 -10.76 -8.20
C PRO A 98 25.43 -12.20 -7.89
N ASN A 99 25.31 -12.59 -6.61
CA ASN A 99 25.54 -13.95 -6.13
C ASN A 99 24.39 -14.36 -5.21
N ILE A 100 24.18 -15.67 -5.05
CA ILE A 100 23.21 -16.20 -4.09
C ILE A 100 23.61 -15.75 -2.69
N MET A 101 22.65 -15.17 -1.97
CA MET A 101 22.88 -14.66 -0.63
C MET A 101 22.42 -15.70 0.39
N HIS A 102 23.30 -15.97 1.35
CA HIS A 102 22.97 -16.74 2.54
C HIS A 102 23.24 -15.89 3.78
N THR A 103 22.22 -15.70 4.62
CA THR A 103 22.35 -14.85 5.80
C THR A 103 21.69 -15.45 7.04
N GLU A 104 22.33 -15.27 8.19
CA GLU A 104 21.79 -15.65 9.51
C GLU A 104 21.47 -14.39 10.34
N ALA A 105 21.70 -13.21 9.77
CA ALA A 105 21.45 -11.92 10.41
C ALA A 105 21.21 -10.84 9.36
N GLU A 106 20.15 -10.05 9.57
CA GLU A 106 19.78 -8.95 8.70
C GLU A 106 19.36 -7.72 9.49
N ASP A 107 19.69 -6.55 8.95
CA ASP A 107 19.13 -5.27 9.33
C ASP A 107 18.40 -4.69 8.13
N VAL A 108 17.08 -4.55 8.26
CA VAL A 108 16.20 -4.07 7.21
C VAL A 108 15.45 -2.86 7.73
N SER A 109 15.33 -1.82 6.92
CA SER A 109 14.40 -0.73 7.19
C SER A 109 13.84 -0.15 5.91
N LEU A 110 12.64 0.40 5.98
CA LEU A 110 12.02 1.15 4.90
C LEU A 110 10.99 2.12 5.49
N ARG A 111 10.59 3.12 4.72
CA ARG A 111 9.41 3.93 5.00
C ARG A 111 8.35 3.64 3.95
N PHE A 112 7.10 3.65 4.35
CA PHE A 112 5.97 3.48 3.43
C PHE A 112 4.86 4.48 3.73
N ARG A 113 4.03 4.71 2.71
CA ARG A 113 2.80 5.51 2.77
C ARG A 113 1.75 4.84 1.89
N SER A 114 0.59 4.50 2.44
CA SER A 114 -0.50 3.85 1.69
C SER A 114 -1.87 4.15 2.30
N GLN A 115 -2.92 4.06 1.48
CA GLN A 115 -4.32 4.05 1.92
C GLN A 115 -4.88 2.61 2.04
N ARG A 116 -4.15 1.62 1.51
CA ARG A 116 -4.56 0.22 1.54
C ARG A 116 -4.15 -0.44 2.84
N ALA A 117 -5.04 -1.30 3.34
CA ALA A 117 -4.79 -2.12 4.51
C ALA A 117 -3.93 -3.37 4.21
N TYR A 118 -3.69 -3.65 2.92
CA TYR A 118 -2.95 -4.81 2.44
C TYR A 118 -1.96 -4.42 1.33
N GLY A 119 -0.83 -5.12 1.26
CA GLY A 119 0.16 -4.92 0.19
C GLY A 119 1.58 -5.29 0.56
N LEU A 120 2.34 -5.81 -0.40
CA LEU A 120 3.75 -6.17 -0.24
C LEU A 120 4.67 -4.95 -0.08
N LEU A 121 5.29 -4.77 1.09
CA LEU A 121 6.29 -3.72 1.30
C LEU A 121 7.65 -4.14 0.75
N MET A 122 8.12 -5.33 1.12
CA MET A 122 9.35 -5.94 0.63
C MET A 122 9.36 -7.45 0.86
N ALA A 123 9.99 -8.22 -0.03
CA ALA A 123 10.34 -9.61 0.23
C ALA A 123 11.74 -9.94 -0.29
N THR A 124 12.47 -10.78 0.43
CA THR A 124 13.54 -11.57 -0.20
C THR A 124 12.91 -12.80 -0.87
N THR A 125 13.38 -13.16 -2.05
CA THR A 125 12.87 -14.34 -2.79
C THR A 125 14.02 -15.22 -3.29
N SER A 126 13.85 -16.54 -3.23
CA SER A 126 14.75 -17.51 -3.84
C SER A 126 14.13 -18.17 -5.07
N ARG A 127 14.96 -18.50 -6.06
CA ARG A 127 14.58 -19.30 -7.22
C ARG A 127 14.59 -20.80 -6.94
N ASP A 128 15.07 -21.21 -5.77
CA ASP A 128 15.37 -22.61 -5.43
C ASP A 128 14.62 -23.12 -4.18
N SER A 129 13.96 -22.23 -3.43
CA SER A 129 13.22 -22.54 -2.20
C SER A 129 12.09 -21.54 -1.93
N ALA A 130 11.29 -21.83 -0.91
CA ALA A 130 10.26 -20.92 -0.38
C ALA A 130 10.82 -19.94 0.68
N ASP A 131 12.13 -19.83 0.81
CA ASP A 131 12.80 -18.97 1.78
C ASP A 131 12.44 -17.50 1.57
N THR A 132 12.02 -16.83 2.63
CA THR A 132 11.70 -15.41 2.56
C THR A 132 11.79 -14.73 3.91
N LEU A 133 12.30 -13.50 3.90
CA LEU A 133 12.03 -12.48 4.89
C LEU A 133 11.13 -11.44 4.20
N ARG A 134 9.89 -11.34 4.65
CA ARG A 134 8.85 -10.54 4.01
C ARG A 134 8.19 -9.56 4.97
N LEU A 135 8.00 -8.34 4.49
CA LEU A 135 7.22 -7.28 5.11
C LEU A 135 5.99 -6.99 4.26
N GLU A 136 4.81 -7.03 4.86
CA GLU A 136 3.55 -6.75 4.19
C GLU A 136 2.60 -5.98 5.11
N LEU A 137 1.71 -5.19 4.52
CA LEU A 137 0.52 -4.71 5.22
C LEU A 137 -0.50 -5.85 5.27
N ASP A 138 -1.04 -6.10 6.46
CA ASP A 138 -2.06 -7.12 6.73
C ASP A 138 -3.10 -6.57 7.73
N GLY A 139 -4.26 -6.16 7.21
CA GLY A 139 -5.33 -5.56 8.00
C GLY A 139 -4.94 -4.23 8.65
N GLY A 140 -4.15 -3.40 7.95
CA GLY A 140 -3.70 -2.09 8.45
C GLY A 140 -2.59 -2.16 9.51
N ARG A 141 -1.96 -3.32 9.68
CA ARG A 141 -0.77 -3.55 10.51
C ARG A 141 0.38 -3.99 9.61
N VAL A 142 1.63 -3.82 10.05
CA VAL A 142 2.77 -4.44 9.36
C VAL A 142 2.98 -5.83 9.91
N LYS A 143 3.10 -6.79 9.00
CA LYS A 143 3.43 -8.18 9.28
C LYS A 143 4.82 -8.47 8.77
N LEU A 144 5.66 -8.99 9.66
CA LEU A 144 6.93 -9.63 9.31
C LEU A 144 6.68 -11.14 9.23
N THR A 145 7.08 -11.75 8.12
CA THR A 145 7.09 -13.19 7.91
C THR A 145 8.52 -13.64 7.66
N VAL A 146 9.02 -14.60 8.44
CA VAL A 146 10.28 -15.30 8.18
C VAL A 146 9.95 -16.75 7.91
N ASN A 147 10.17 -17.19 6.67
CA ASN A 147 10.01 -18.58 6.27
C ASN A 147 11.37 -19.11 5.84
N LEU A 148 11.82 -20.18 6.49
CA LEU A 148 13.05 -20.88 6.15
C LEU A 148 12.67 -22.31 5.81
N ASP A 149 12.63 -22.64 4.53
CA ASP A 149 12.26 -23.95 4.02
C ASP A 149 13.27 -25.00 4.46
N CYS A 150 12.81 -25.98 5.25
CA CYS A 150 13.67 -27.06 5.71
C CYS A 150 13.51 -28.37 4.91
N ILE A 151 12.78 -28.37 3.79
CA ILE A 151 12.61 -29.56 2.94
C ILE A 151 13.97 -30.11 2.47
N ARG A 152 14.97 -29.24 2.22
CA ARG A 152 16.30 -29.67 1.78
C ARG A 152 17.24 -30.17 2.91
N ILE A 153 16.90 -29.99 4.19
CA ILE A 153 17.83 -30.20 5.33
C ILE A 153 17.34 -31.29 6.31
N ASN A 154 16.28 -32.06 5.99
CA ASN A 154 15.77 -33.13 6.88
C ASN A 154 15.48 -32.63 8.32
N CYS A 155 14.90 -31.42 8.49
CA CYS A 155 14.45 -31.01 9.82
C CYS A 155 13.24 -31.84 10.25
N ASN A 156 13.23 -32.27 11.51
CA ASN A 156 12.12 -33.01 12.13
C ASN A 156 10.86 -32.15 12.39
N SER A 157 10.86 -30.85 12.08
CA SER A 157 9.71 -29.97 12.32
C SER A 157 9.68 -28.78 11.35
N SER A 158 8.78 -28.80 10.37
CA SER A 158 8.37 -27.60 9.62
C SER A 158 7.04 -27.10 10.20
N LYS A 159 7.10 -26.17 11.17
CA LYS A 159 5.87 -25.61 11.78
C LYS A 159 5.24 -24.50 10.92
N GLY A 160 5.71 -24.30 9.69
CA GLY A 160 5.29 -23.21 8.81
C GLY A 160 6.05 -21.91 9.11
N PRO A 161 5.66 -20.80 8.45
CA PRO A 161 6.36 -19.53 8.56
C PRO A 161 6.18 -18.88 9.94
N GLU A 162 7.25 -18.27 10.45
CA GLU A 162 7.25 -17.49 11.70
C GLU A 162 6.78 -16.06 11.42
N THR A 163 5.93 -15.49 12.28
CA THR A 163 5.32 -14.17 12.04
C THR A 163 5.30 -13.25 13.26
N LEU A 164 5.48 -11.95 13.02
CA LEU A 164 5.25 -10.87 13.98
C LEU A 164 4.37 -9.79 13.37
N TYR A 165 3.61 -9.09 14.22
CA TYR A 165 2.79 -7.94 13.83
C TYR A 165 3.15 -6.74 14.67
N ALA A 166 3.17 -5.55 14.07
CA ALA A 166 3.32 -4.29 14.78
C ALA A 166 2.57 -3.16 14.07
N GLY A 167 2.21 -2.14 14.84
CA GLY A 167 1.41 -0.99 14.45
C GLY A 167 -0.07 -1.31 14.25
N GLN A 168 -0.86 -0.26 14.08
CA GLN A 168 -2.31 -0.32 13.88
C GLN A 168 -2.75 0.86 13.00
N LYS A 169 -3.75 0.65 12.14
CA LYS A 169 -4.35 1.70 11.28
C LYS A 169 -3.32 2.47 10.45
N LEU A 170 -2.28 1.78 9.98
CA LEU A 170 -1.15 2.36 9.23
C LEU A 170 -1.46 2.69 7.76
N ASN A 171 -2.73 2.57 7.39
CA ASN A 171 -3.27 2.89 6.06
C ASN A 171 -3.95 4.27 6.05
N ASP A 172 -3.41 5.20 6.83
CA ASP A 172 -3.92 6.55 7.03
C ASP A 172 -3.43 7.55 5.96
N ASN A 173 -2.56 7.08 5.06
CA ASN A 173 -1.85 7.86 4.06
C ASN A 173 -0.80 8.81 4.64
N GLU A 174 -0.19 8.48 5.77
CA GLU A 174 0.99 9.14 6.30
C GLU A 174 2.24 8.26 6.17
N TRP A 175 3.42 8.84 6.42
CA TRP A 175 4.69 8.11 6.36
C TRP A 175 4.95 7.35 7.65
N HIS A 176 5.05 6.03 7.55
CA HIS A 176 5.47 5.14 8.64
C HIS A 176 6.86 4.57 8.38
N THR A 177 7.59 4.22 9.44
CA THR A 177 8.94 3.65 9.37
C THR A 177 8.96 2.24 9.94
N VAL A 178 9.38 1.27 9.12
CA VAL A 178 9.56 -0.12 9.52
C VAL A 178 11.04 -0.41 9.72
N ARG A 179 11.37 -1.10 10.81
CA ARG A 179 12.71 -1.63 11.11
C ARG A 179 12.60 -3.10 11.50
N VAL A 180 13.43 -3.94 10.90
CA VAL A 180 13.58 -5.35 11.25
C VAL A 180 15.03 -5.63 11.60
N VAL A 181 15.22 -6.33 12.70
CA VAL A 181 16.52 -6.81 13.15
C VAL A 181 16.39 -8.31 13.38
N ARG A 182 17.10 -9.13 12.60
CA ARG A 182 17.19 -10.58 12.84
C ARG A 182 18.62 -10.97 13.21
N ARG A 183 18.76 -11.82 14.22
CA ARG A 183 20.03 -12.41 14.69
C ARG A 183 19.79 -13.88 15.02
N GLY A 184 20.20 -14.77 14.12
CA GLY A 184 19.95 -16.20 14.22
C GLY A 184 18.45 -16.48 14.34
N LYS A 185 18.05 -17.05 15.49
CA LYS A 185 16.66 -17.35 15.84
C LYS A 185 15.88 -16.13 16.36
N THR A 186 16.55 -15.08 16.82
CA THR A 186 15.88 -13.90 17.38
C THR A 186 15.54 -12.91 16.28
N TYR A 187 14.33 -12.36 16.30
CA TYR A 187 13.90 -11.37 15.32
C TYR A 187 12.98 -10.34 15.96
N LYS A 188 13.13 -9.10 15.53
CA LYS A 188 12.45 -7.94 16.08
C LYS A 188 11.87 -7.12 14.93
N LEU A 189 10.60 -6.76 15.06
CA LEU A 189 9.90 -5.82 14.20
C LEU A 189 9.61 -4.55 15.01
N THR A 190 9.92 -3.39 14.43
CA THR A 190 9.57 -2.09 14.99
C THR A 190 8.90 -1.26 13.91
N VAL A 191 7.72 -0.73 14.21
CA VAL A 191 6.94 0.13 13.32
C VAL A 191 6.68 1.43 14.05
N ASP A 192 7.31 2.49 13.59
CA ASP A 192 7.44 3.75 14.33
C ASP A 192 7.96 3.50 15.75
N ASP A 193 7.09 3.57 16.75
CA ASP A 193 7.40 3.33 18.16
C ASP A 193 6.89 1.97 18.68
N ASP A 194 6.06 1.25 17.91
CA ASP A 194 5.53 -0.05 18.32
C ASP A 194 6.53 -1.18 18.03
N VAL A 195 6.70 -2.08 18.99
CA VAL A 195 7.76 -3.09 18.98
C VAL A 195 7.18 -4.47 19.23
N ALA A 196 7.52 -5.42 18.35
CA ALA A 196 7.26 -6.84 18.53
C ALA A 196 8.58 -7.63 18.42
N GLU A 197 8.78 -8.59 19.32
CA GLU A 197 9.94 -9.46 19.36
C GLU A 197 9.50 -10.93 19.31
N GLY A 198 10.30 -11.75 18.67
CA GLY A 198 10.02 -13.17 18.47
C GLY A 198 11.29 -14.00 18.47
N GLN A 199 11.11 -15.30 18.71
CA GLN A 199 12.16 -16.31 18.64
C GLN A 199 11.67 -17.46 17.78
N MET A 200 12.39 -17.74 16.69
CA MET A 200 12.05 -18.79 15.74
C MET A 200 12.21 -20.17 16.39
N VAL A 201 11.29 -21.06 16.07
CA VAL A 201 11.33 -22.47 16.46
C VAL A 201 12.11 -23.27 15.40
N GLY A 202 12.77 -24.35 15.82
CA GLY A 202 13.63 -25.16 14.95
C GLY A 202 15.07 -24.66 14.91
N ASP A 203 15.96 -25.43 14.27
CA ASP A 203 17.40 -25.17 14.27
C ASP A 203 17.91 -24.44 13.04
N HIS A 204 17.09 -24.38 11.99
CA HIS A 204 17.45 -23.70 10.76
C HIS A 204 17.35 -22.17 10.94
N THR A 205 18.41 -21.46 10.57
CA THR A 205 18.51 -19.99 10.73
C THR A 205 19.05 -19.29 9.49
N ARG A 206 19.42 -20.04 8.46
CA ARG A 206 20.03 -19.50 7.24
C ARG A 206 18.94 -19.18 6.24
N LEU A 207 18.84 -17.91 5.87
CA LEU A 207 17.97 -17.42 4.81
C LEU A 207 18.74 -17.45 3.49
N GLU A 208 18.20 -18.14 2.48
CA GLU A 208 18.67 -18.04 1.10
C GLU A 208 17.81 -17.06 0.30
N PHE A 209 18.45 -16.19 -0.49
CA PHE A 209 17.71 -15.38 -1.45
C PHE A 209 18.56 -14.97 -2.67
N HIS A 210 17.85 -14.77 -3.76
CA HIS A 210 18.35 -14.31 -5.04
C HIS A 210 17.94 -12.88 -5.35
N ASN A 211 16.78 -12.44 -4.84
CA ASN A 211 16.26 -11.11 -5.12
C ASN A 211 15.76 -10.42 -3.84
N ILE A 212 15.77 -9.10 -3.87
CA ILE A 212 14.99 -8.25 -2.97
C ILE A 212 13.93 -7.56 -3.83
N GLU A 213 12.66 -7.80 -3.53
CA GLU A 213 11.53 -7.37 -4.35
C GLU A 213 10.57 -6.47 -3.55
N THR A 214 9.94 -5.54 -4.26
CA THR A 214 8.96 -4.58 -3.72
C THR A 214 7.87 -4.34 -4.77
N GLY A 215 6.68 -3.92 -4.35
CA GLY A 215 5.57 -3.72 -5.29
C GLY A 215 4.85 -5.02 -5.60
N ILE A 216 5.47 -5.86 -6.43
CA ILE A 216 4.97 -7.19 -6.81
C ILE A 216 6.08 -8.21 -6.53
N MET A 217 5.69 -9.37 -6.00
CA MET A 217 6.57 -10.52 -5.89
C MET A 217 6.55 -11.30 -7.20
N THR A 218 7.62 -11.13 -8.01
CA THR A 218 7.73 -11.75 -9.33
C THR A 218 8.21 -13.20 -9.24
N GLU A 219 9.12 -13.51 -8.32
CA GLU A 219 9.54 -14.89 -8.05
C GLU A 219 8.59 -15.54 -7.05
N ARG A 220 7.84 -16.55 -7.50
CA ARG A 220 6.72 -17.15 -6.77
C ARG A 220 6.65 -18.67 -6.87
N ARG A 221 7.67 -19.32 -7.45
CA ARG A 221 7.62 -20.75 -7.80
C ARG A 221 7.29 -21.66 -6.62
N PHE A 222 7.83 -21.37 -5.44
CA PHE A 222 7.70 -22.21 -4.24
C PHE A 222 6.85 -21.60 -3.14
N VAL A 223 6.27 -20.41 -3.36
CA VAL A 223 5.52 -19.69 -2.34
C VAL A 223 4.05 -20.12 -2.39
N SER A 224 3.52 -20.56 -1.25
CA SER A 224 2.14 -21.05 -1.13
C SER A 224 1.08 -19.95 -1.04
N SER A 225 1.47 -18.74 -0.60
CA SER A 225 0.59 -17.59 -0.47
C SER A 225 1.29 -16.33 -0.94
N ILE A 226 0.68 -15.65 -1.91
CA ILE A 226 1.22 -14.45 -2.54
C ILE A 226 0.51 -13.23 -1.91
N PRO A 227 1.27 -12.29 -1.33
CA PRO A 227 0.70 -11.04 -0.85
C PRO A 227 0.11 -10.23 -2.00
N SER A 228 -0.90 -9.40 -1.72
CA SER A 228 -1.39 -8.46 -2.73
C SER A 228 -0.28 -7.47 -3.14
N SER A 229 -0.33 -7.01 -4.39
CA SER A 229 0.58 -5.97 -4.88
C SER A 229 0.46 -4.69 -4.05
N PHE A 230 1.50 -3.87 -4.01
CA PHE A 230 1.47 -2.61 -3.26
C PHE A 230 0.96 -1.44 -4.08
N ILE A 231 0.10 -0.62 -3.46
CA ILE A 231 -0.32 0.69 -3.96
C ILE A 231 0.11 1.72 -2.93
N GLY A 232 0.95 2.67 -3.32
CA GLY A 232 1.48 3.68 -2.42
C GLY A 232 2.92 4.08 -2.76
N HIS A 233 3.63 4.57 -1.75
CA HIS A 233 5.01 5.02 -1.88
C HIS A 233 5.92 4.28 -0.91
N LEU A 234 7.12 3.94 -1.38
CA LEU A 234 8.23 3.46 -0.55
C LEU A 234 9.39 4.45 -0.60
N GLN A 235 10.12 4.56 0.50
CA GLN A 235 11.31 5.39 0.62
C GLN A 235 12.35 4.70 1.52
N SER A 236 13.63 4.97 1.28
CA SER A 236 14.72 4.55 2.17
C SER A 236 14.79 3.04 2.44
N LEU A 237 14.52 2.20 1.44
CA LEU A 237 14.72 0.74 1.57
C LEU A 237 16.21 0.46 1.80
N ARG A 238 16.55 0.12 3.04
CA ARG A 238 17.89 -0.26 3.47
C ARG A 238 17.90 -1.72 3.87
N PHE A 239 18.81 -2.50 3.29
CA PHE A 239 19.02 -3.90 3.65
C PHE A 239 20.51 -4.13 3.84
N ASN A 240 20.92 -4.54 5.03
CA ASN A 240 22.32 -4.76 5.44
C ASN A 240 23.24 -3.57 5.08
N GLY A 241 22.75 -2.37 5.34
CA GLY A 241 23.48 -1.12 5.08
C GLY A 241 23.33 -0.55 3.67
N MET A 242 22.85 -1.33 2.69
CA MET A 242 22.68 -0.90 1.30
C MET A 242 21.33 -0.22 1.09
N LEU A 243 21.32 0.98 0.50
CA LEU A 243 20.12 1.81 0.28
C LEU A 243 19.60 1.62 -1.16
N TYR A 244 18.85 0.55 -1.40
CA TYR A 244 18.62 0.04 -2.76
C TYR A 244 17.83 0.98 -3.68
N ILE A 245 16.82 1.71 -3.18
CA ILE A 245 16.07 2.65 -4.03
C ILE A 245 17.00 3.74 -4.59
N ASP A 246 17.86 4.31 -3.75
CA ASP A 246 18.80 5.36 -4.13
C ASP A 246 19.93 4.81 -5.03
N LEU A 247 20.44 3.62 -4.74
CA LEU A 247 21.45 2.94 -5.57
C LEU A 247 20.91 2.67 -6.99
N CYS A 248 19.69 2.15 -7.10
CA CYS A 248 19.03 1.94 -8.39
C CYS A 248 18.78 3.28 -9.11
N LYS A 249 18.36 4.33 -8.38
CA LYS A 249 18.07 5.64 -8.97
C LYS A 249 19.31 6.30 -9.58
N ASN A 250 20.44 6.20 -8.88
CA ASN A 250 21.69 6.85 -9.27
C ASN A 250 22.47 6.05 -10.32
N GLY A 251 22.11 4.78 -10.55
CA GLY A 251 22.90 3.88 -11.38
C GLY A 251 24.18 3.40 -10.71
N ASP A 252 24.25 3.44 -9.37
CA ASP A 252 25.38 2.95 -8.59
C ASP A 252 25.49 1.41 -8.66
N ILE A 253 24.41 0.74 -9.08
CA ILE A 253 24.30 -0.69 -9.32
C ILE A 253 23.52 -0.93 -10.62
N ASP A 254 23.88 -1.96 -11.37
CA ASP A 254 23.32 -2.32 -12.69
C ASP A 254 22.31 -3.48 -12.63
N TYR A 255 22.18 -4.13 -11.47
CA TYR A 255 21.31 -5.28 -11.24
C TYR A 255 19.93 -4.92 -10.62
N CYS A 256 19.37 -3.78 -11.04
CA CYS A 256 18.01 -3.36 -10.70
C CYS A 256 17.06 -3.47 -11.89
N GLU A 257 15.94 -4.16 -11.70
CA GLU A 257 14.85 -4.27 -12.66
C GLU A 257 13.61 -3.61 -12.06
N LEU A 258 13.05 -2.58 -12.71
CA LEU A 258 11.86 -1.90 -12.18
C LEU A 258 11.04 -1.21 -13.27
N ASN A 259 9.71 -1.20 -13.09
CA ASN A 259 8.76 -0.38 -13.84
C ASN A 259 8.02 0.64 -12.93
N ALA A 260 8.34 0.64 -11.63
CA ALA A 260 7.86 1.64 -10.67
C ALA A 260 8.40 3.05 -10.99
N ARG A 261 7.70 4.08 -10.50
CA ARG A 261 8.01 5.47 -10.88
C ARG A 261 8.66 6.23 -9.74
N PHE A 262 9.79 6.89 -10.02
CA PHE A 262 10.43 7.78 -9.05
C PHE A 262 9.62 9.07 -8.80
N GLY A 263 9.68 9.54 -7.56
CA GLY A 263 8.98 10.73 -7.06
C GLY A 263 7.57 10.44 -6.54
N VAL A 264 7.03 11.35 -5.72
CA VAL A 264 5.65 11.29 -5.21
C VAL A 264 4.67 11.61 -6.32
N ARG A 265 3.56 10.88 -6.40
CA ARG A 265 2.50 11.06 -7.40
C ARG A 265 1.15 10.76 -6.78
N SER A 266 0.09 11.41 -7.24
CA SER A 266 -1.27 10.92 -6.98
C SER A 266 -1.46 9.61 -7.75
N ILE A 267 -1.83 8.55 -7.05
CA ILE A 267 -1.97 7.22 -7.64
C ILE A 267 -3.45 6.96 -7.94
N ILE A 268 -3.75 6.69 -9.21
CA ILE A 268 -5.04 6.18 -9.69
C ILE A 268 -4.73 4.84 -10.36
N ALA A 269 -4.96 3.74 -9.66
CA ALA A 269 -4.62 2.41 -10.14
C ALA A 269 -5.74 1.83 -11.01
N ASP A 270 -5.39 1.31 -12.18
CA ASP A 270 -6.28 0.65 -13.14
C ASP A 270 -7.70 1.27 -13.26
N PRO A 271 -7.82 2.53 -13.73
CA PRO A 271 -9.12 3.17 -13.87
C PRO A 271 -9.97 2.46 -14.94
N VAL A 272 -11.26 2.31 -14.66
CA VAL A 272 -12.27 1.72 -15.55
C VAL A 272 -13.50 2.61 -15.59
N THR A 273 -14.02 2.85 -16.79
CA THR A 273 -15.19 3.69 -17.06
C THR A 273 -16.44 2.84 -17.31
N PHE A 274 -17.52 3.16 -16.60
CA PHE A 274 -18.88 2.66 -16.83
C PHE A 274 -19.67 3.74 -17.55
N LYS A 275 -19.86 3.58 -18.87
CA LYS A 275 -20.37 4.66 -19.73
C LYS A 275 -21.83 5.00 -19.48
N SER A 276 -22.64 4.03 -19.10
CA SER A 276 -24.08 4.24 -18.84
C SER A 276 -24.50 3.66 -17.49
N LYS A 277 -25.59 4.15 -16.93
CA LYS A 277 -26.19 3.65 -15.67
C LYS A 277 -26.70 2.19 -15.74
N ASN A 278 -26.74 1.61 -16.94
CA ASN A 278 -27.07 0.20 -17.16
C ASN A 278 -25.81 -0.68 -17.29
N SER A 279 -24.62 -0.07 -17.25
CA SER A 279 -23.35 -0.78 -17.34
C SER A 279 -22.96 -1.30 -15.97
N TYR A 280 -22.71 -2.61 -15.86
CA TYR A 280 -22.30 -3.24 -14.61
C TYR A 280 -21.52 -4.51 -14.90
N LEU A 281 -20.80 -4.98 -13.90
CA LEU A 281 -20.12 -6.27 -13.94
C LEU A 281 -20.31 -7.02 -12.63
N SER A 282 -20.08 -8.33 -12.68
CA SER A 282 -20.10 -9.18 -11.50
C SER A 282 -18.73 -9.83 -11.27
N LEU A 283 -18.34 -9.96 -10.01
CA LEU A 283 -17.12 -10.58 -9.53
C LEU A 283 -17.47 -11.73 -8.58
N ALA A 284 -16.48 -12.55 -8.24
CA ALA A 284 -16.62 -13.53 -7.18
C ALA A 284 -17.00 -12.88 -5.84
N THR A 285 -17.74 -13.63 -5.02
CA THR A 285 -18.25 -13.18 -3.72
C THR A 285 -17.19 -12.51 -2.85
N LEU A 286 -17.54 -11.36 -2.27
CA LEU A 286 -16.66 -10.62 -1.37
C LEU A 286 -16.33 -11.46 -0.11
N GLN A 287 -15.04 -11.64 0.15
CA GLN A 287 -14.55 -12.38 1.32
C GLN A 287 -14.41 -11.41 2.51
N ALA A 288 -15.47 -11.17 3.27
CA ALA A 288 -15.52 -10.15 4.33
C ALA A 288 -16.13 -10.65 5.65
N TYR A 289 -15.81 -11.89 6.04
CA TYR A 289 -16.49 -12.59 7.14
C TYR A 289 -16.30 -11.94 8.52
N ALA A 290 -15.07 -11.81 9.03
CA ALA A 290 -14.81 -11.34 10.41
C ALA A 290 -14.34 -9.88 10.50
N SER A 291 -13.59 -9.43 9.51
CA SER A 291 -13.19 -8.04 9.31
C SER A 291 -13.29 -7.72 7.82
N MET A 292 -13.34 -6.43 7.50
CA MET A 292 -13.51 -5.97 6.14
C MET A 292 -12.70 -4.70 5.92
N HIS A 293 -11.97 -4.64 4.81
CA HIS A 293 -11.35 -3.42 4.31
C HIS A 293 -11.66 -3.29 2.82
N LEU A 294 -12.51 -2.34 2.47
CA LEU A 294 -12.76 -1.95 1.09
C LEU A 294 -12.11 -0.60 0.85
N PHE A 295 -11.48 -0.45 -0.30
CA PHE A 295 -11.00 0.83 -0.77
C PHE A 295 -11.29 0.94 -2.27
N PHE A 296 -11.72 2.11 -2.71
CA PHE A 296 -11.79 2.44 -4.12
C PHE A 296 -11.75 3.96 -4.29
N GLN A 297 -11.45 4.37 -5.52
CA GLN A 297 -11.58 5.73 -5.96
C GLN A 297 -12.68 5.82 -7.01
N PHE A 298 -13.42 6.92 -7.02
CA PHE A 298 -14.46 7.15 -8.02
C PHE A 298 -14.41 8.58 -8.53
N LYS A 299 -14.93 8.77 -9.74
CA LYS A 299 -15.08 10.07 -10.40
C LYS A 299 -16.34 10.05 -11.25
N THR A 300 -17.28 10.95 -10.99
CA THR A 300 -18.59 11.02 -11.67
C THR A 300 -19.14 12.44 -11.70
N THR A 301 -20.13 12.66 -12.57
CA THR A 301 -21.01 13.84 -12.59
C THR A 301 -22.44 13.49 -12.15
N SER A 302 -22.79 12.20 -12.07
CA SER A 302 -24.12 11.75 -11.65
C SER A 302 -24.26 11.86 -10.13
N PRO A 303 -25.31 12.50 -9.60
CA PRO A 303 -25.53 12.59 -8.15
C PRO A 303 -26.01 11.28 -7.52
N ASP A 304 -26.56 10.36 -8.32
CA ASP A 304 -27.13 9.10 -7.84
C ASP A 304 -26.58 7.93 -8.67
N GLY A 305 -26.36 6.78 -8.01
CA GLY A 305 -25.95 5.55 -8.69
C GLY A 305 -25.41 4.47 -7.76
N PHE A 306 -25.71 3.21 -8.10
CA PHE A 306 -25.27 2.03 -7.36
C PHE A 306 -23.80 1.66 -7.65
N ILE A 307 -22.94 1.53 -6.64
CA ILE A 307 -21.50 1.26 -6.83
C ILE A 307 -21.11 -0.18 -6.50
N ILE A 308 -21.49 -0.71 -5.32
CA ILE A 308 -21.13 -2.08 -4.90
C ILE A 308 -22.34 -2.74 -4.29
N PHE A 309 -22.66 -3.98 -4.66
CA PHE A 309 -23.69 -4.80 -4.01
C PHE A 309 -23.25 -6.26 -3.86
N ASN A 310 -23.42 -6.85 -2.69
CA ASN A 310 -23.38 -8.29 -2.51
C ASN A 310 -24.50 -8.69 -1.55
N SER A 311 -25.36 -9.62 -1.96
CA SER A 311 -26.31 -10.28 -1.06
C SER A 311 -25.63 -11.37 -0.24
N GLY A 312 -26.29 -11.83 0.81
CA GLY A 312 -25.87 -12.91 1.68
C GLY A 312 -27.03 -13.85 2.04
N ASP A 313 -26.77 -14.75 2.99
CA ASP A 313 -27.80 -15.65 3.52
C ASP A 313 -28.84 -14.87 4.32
N GLY A 314 -30.13 -15.19 4.12
CA GLY A 314 -31.23 -14.51 4.80
C GLY A 314 -31.35 -13.05 4.37
N ASN A 315 -31.10 -12.13 5.30
CA ASN A 315 -31.16 -10.68 5.06
C ASN A 315 -29.77 -10.03 4.99
N ASP A 316 -28.69 -10.81 5.08
CA ASP A 316 -27.34 -10.25 5.04
C ASP A 316 -27.09 -9.57 3.69
N PHE A 317 -26.52 -8.36 3.71
CA PHE A 317 -26.06 -7.71 2.50
C PHE A 317 -25.07 -6.60 2.80
N ILE A 318 -24.36 -6.19 1.75
CA ILE A 318 -23.59 -4.97 1.71
C ILE A 318 -23.93 -4.19 0.44
N ALA A 319 -24.14 -2.89 0.58
CA ALA A 319 -24.36 -1.96 -0.51
C ALA A 319 -23.54 -0.66 -0.30
N VAL A 320 -22.95 -0.18 -1.39
CA VAL A 320 -22.34 1.15 -1.47
C VAL A 320 -22.96 1.87 -2.64
N GLU A 321 -23.47 3.07 -2.40
CA GLU A 321 -24.19 3.85 -3.38
C GLU A 321 -23.90 5.34 -3.23
N LEU A 322 -24.08 6.08 -4.32
CA LEU A 322 -24.09 7.53 -4.30
C LEU A 322 -25.55 8.00 -4.28
N VAL A 323 -25.88 8.89 -3.34
CA VAL A 323 -27.24 9.43 -3.18
C VAL A 323 -27.15 10.94 -3.00
N LYS A 324 -27.74 11.70 -3.92
CA LYS A 324 -27.68 13.17 -3.96
C LYS A 324 -26.25 13.71 -3.82
N GLY A 325 -25.29 13.01 -4.41
CA GLY A 325 -23.86 13.34 -4.40
C GLY A 325 -23.10 12.90 -3.16
N TYR A 326 -23.68 12.13 -2.24
CA TYR A 326 -23.01 11.65 -1.03
C TYR A 326 -22.92 10.13 -1.00
N ILE A 327 -21.78 9.59 -0.55
CA ILE A 327 -21.60 8.15 -0.40
C ILE A 327 -22.43 7.65 0.77
N HIS A 328 -23.24 6.63 0.51
CA HIS A 328 -23.96 5.86 1.52
C HIS A 328 -23.37 4.45 1.56
N TYR A 329 -23.07 3.98 2.76
CA TYR A 329 -22.73 2.60 3.05
C TYR A 329 -23.90 1.98 3.81
N VAL A 330 -24.58 1.01 3.19
CA VAL A 330 -25.73 0.30 3.75
C VAL A 330 -25.36 -1.16 3.92
N PHE A 331 -25.71 -1.75 5.05
CA PHE A 331 -25.41 -3.16 5.32
C PHE A 331 -26.38 -3.75 6.32
N ASP A 332 -26.52 -5.07 6.29
CA ASP A 332 -27.20 -5.86 7.31
C ASP A 332 -26.34 -7.10 7.63
N LEU A 333 -26.18 -7.38 8.91
CA LEU A 333 -25.45 -8.53 9.47
C LEU A 333 -26.40 -9.56 10.11
N GLY A 334 -27.71 -9.44 9.87
CA GLY A 334 -28.77 -10.25 10.47
C GLY A 334 -29.56 -9.55 11.58
N ASN A 335 -29.24 -8.29 11.88
CA ASN A 335 -29.88 -7.48 12.93
C ASN A 335 -30.74 -6.33 12.39
N GLY A 336 -30.93 -6.27 11.08
CA GLY A 336 -31.62 -5.19 10.40
C GLY A 336 -30.65 -4.22 9.70
N PRO A 337 -31.13 -3.52 8.67
CA PRO A 337 -30.29 -2.69 7.83
C PRO A 337 -29.82 -1.43 8.59
N ASN A 338 -28.53 -1.12 8.44
CA ASN A 338 -27.87 0.06 8.96
C ASN A 338 -27.38 0.93 7.80
N LEU A 339 -27.33 2.25 8.03
CA LEU A 339 -26.86 3.23 7.05
C LEU A 339 -25.84 4.15 7.69
N ILE A 340 -24.63 4.19 7.12
CA ILE A 340 -23.60 5.19 7.44
C ILE A 340 -23.48 6.13 6.24
N LYS A 341 -23.68 7.43 6.48
CA LYS A 341 -23.52 8.47 5.47
C LYS A 341 -22.09 9.03 5.52
N GLY A 342 -21.46 9.10 4.36
CA GLY A 342 -20.17 9.74 4.18
C GLY A 342 -20.29 11.22 4.47
N LYS A 343 -19.35 11.77 5.24
CA LYS A 343 -19.31 13.19 5.56
C LYS A 343 -18.44 13.91 4.54
N SER A 344 -19.05 14.84 3.80
CA SER A 344 -18.39 15.75 2.88
C SER A 344 -19.08 17.12 2.96
N ASP A 345 -18.31 18.20 2.80
CA ASP A 345 -18.85 19.55 2.78
C ASP A 345 -19.56 19.89 1.45
N ARG A 346 -19.25 19.12 0.39
CA ARG A 346 -19.80 19.28 -0.96
C ARG A 346 -20.24 17.94 -1.54
N ALA A 347 -21.14 18.00 -2.50
CA ALA A 347 -21.51 16.85 -3.32
C ALA A 347 -20.28 16.35 -4.12
N LEU A 348 -20.12 15.03 -4.18
CA LEU A 348 -18.94 14.33 -4.73
C LEU A 348 -19.07 13.99 -6.22
N ASN A 349 -20.14 14.45 -6.86
CA ASN A 349 -20.35 14.33 -8.29
C ASN A 349 -19.81 15.57 -9.03
N ASP A 350 -18.61 16.00 -8.65
CA ASP A 350 -17.94 17.22 -9.12
C ASP A 350 -16.88 16.95 -10.21
N ASN A 351 -16.88 15.74 -10.77
CA ASN A 351 -15.92 15.28 -11.77
C ASN A 351 -14.45 15.23 -11.28
N GLN A 352 -14.22 15.20 -9.96
CA GLN A 352 -12.92 14.92 -9.36
C GLN A 352 -12.81 13.49 -8.85
N TRP A 353 -11.57 13.05 -8.60
CA TRP A 353 -11.33 11.76 -7.95
C TRP A 353 -11.52 11.88 -6.45
N HIS A 354 -12.40 11.07 -5.90
CA HIS A 354 -12.62 10.94 -4.46
C HIS A 354 -12.18 9.57 -3.97
N ASN A 355 -11.63 9.51 -2.76
CA ASN A 355 -11.22 8.28 -2.10
C ASN A 355 -12.35 7.80 -1.18
N VAL A 356 -12.68 6.51 -1.23
CA VAL A 356 -13.64 5.88 -0.33
C VAL A 356 -12.98 4.67 0.33
N ALA A 357 -12.89 4.68 1.66
CA ALA A 357 -12.47 3.54 2.45
C ALA A 357 -13.61 3.11 3.39
N ILE A 358 -13.97 1.83 3.35
CA ILE A 358 -14.97 1.24 4.25
C ILE A 358 -14.28 0.13 5.03
N THR A 359 -14.24 0.25 6.35
CA THR A 359 -13.62 -0.75 7.21
C THR A 359 -14.58 -1.26 8.27
N ARG A 360 -14.45 -2.52 8.63
CA ARG A 360 -15.08 -3.13 9.79
C ARG A 360 -14.04 -3.92 10.56
N ASP A 361 -13.80 -3.52 11.80
CA ASP A 361 -12.83 -4.19 12.67
C ASP A 361 -13.46 -5.34 13.48
N ASN A 362 -12.62 -6.08 14.21
CA ASN A 362 -13.06 -7.20 15.05
C ASN A 362 -13.94 -6.77 16.24
N SER A 363 -13.97 -5.47 16.57
CA SER A 363 -14.88 -4.90 17.57
C SER A 363 -16.27 -4.59 17.00
N ASN A 364 -16.50 -4.89 15.72
CA ASN A 364 -17.71 -4.56 14.97
C ASN A 364 -17.92 -3.04 14.84
N THR A 365 -16.82 -2.29 14.78
CA THR A 365 -16.84 -0.86 14.48
C THR A 365 -16.67 -0.66 12.99
N HIS A 366 -17.71 -0.15 12.36
CA HIS A 366 -17.74 0.22 10.95
C HIS A 366 -17.25 1.65 10.80
N THR A 367 -16.44 1.91 9.78
CA THR A 367 -15.96 3.25 9.44
C THR A 367 -16.07 3.47 7.95
N LEU A 368 -16.71 4.57 7.56
CA LEU A 368 -16.73 5.10 6.19
C LEU A 368 -15.88 6.37 6.17
N LYS A 369 -14.75 6.33 5.47
CA LYS A 369 -13.88 7.48 5.22
C LYS A 369 -14.03 7.92 3.76
N VAL A 370 -14.45 9.16 3.58
CA VAL A 370 -14.51 9.83 2.28
C VAL A 370 -13.43 10.91 2.29
N ASP A 371 -12.48 10.78 1.36
CA ASP A 371 -11.27 11.61 1.31
C ASP A 371 -10.53 11.64 2.66
N ALA A 372 -10.54 12.77 3.35
CA ALA A 372 -9.90 12.95 4.64
C ALA A 372 -10.84 12.69 5.84
N THR A 373 -12.16 12.64 5.61
CA THR A 373 -13.16 12.66 6.68
C THR A 373 -13.73 11.28 6.94
N ALA A 374 -13.70 10.84 8.20
CA ALA A 374 -14.23 9.54 8.61
C ALA A 374 -15.49 9.67 9.48
N THR A 375 -16.44 8.78 9.26
CA THR A 375 -17.62 8.56 10.10
C THR A 375 -17.59 7.11 10.59
N SER A 376 -17.70 6.89 11.90
CA SER A 376 -17.67 5.56 12.49
C SER A 376 -18.95 5.25 13.28
N GLN A 377 -19.36 3.98 13.27
CA GLN A 377 -20.50 3.48 14.02
C GLN A 377 -20.20 2.06 14.51
N SER A 378 -20.34 1.83 15.82
CA SER A 378 -20.24 0.48 16.41
C SER A 378 -21.61 -0.19 16.42
N ILE A 379 -21.66 -1.44 15.95
CA ILE A 379 -22.91 -2.21 15.86
C ILE A 379 -22.89 -3.34 16.89
N ASN A 380 -23.97 -3.44 17.66
CA ASN A 380 -24.16 -4.51 18.63
C ASN A 380 -24.81 -5.74 17.97
N GLY A 381 -24.40 -6.94 18.41
CA GLY A 381 -24.99 -8.21 18.00
C GLY A 381 -24.15 -8.96 16.96
N ALA A 382 -24.76 -9.36 15.84
CA ALA A 382 -24.10 -10.19 14.84
C ALA A 382 -22.85 -9.50 14.27
N LYS A 383 -21.77 -10.28 14.19
CA LYS A 383 -20.42 -9.80 13.80
C LYS A 383 -19.95 -10.33 12.46
N ASN A 384 -20.66 -11.31 11.91
CA ASN A 384 -20.25 -11.98 10.69
C ASN A 384 -21.17 -11.53 9.57
N LEU A 385 -20.57 -11.28 8.40
CA LEU A 385 -21.30 -10.98 7.17
C LEU A 385 -21.17 -12.20 6.27
N ASP A 386 -22.22 -13.02 6.15
CA ASP A 386 -22.19 -14.24 5.34
C ASP A 386 -22.73 -13.97 3.93
N LEU A 387 -21.85 -13.41 3.09
CA LEU A 387 -22.17 -13.07 1.70
C LEU A 387 -22.21 -14.32 0.82
N LYS A 388 -23.13 -14.31 -0.16
CA LYS A 388 -23.33 -15.37 -1.16
C LYS A 388 -23.56 -14.77 -2.54
N GLY A 389 -23.30 -15.58 -3.56
CA GLY A 389 -23.49 -15.17 -4.95
C GLY A 389 -22.52 -14.07 -5.37
N ASP A 390 -22.77 -13.51 -6.53
CA ASP A 390 -21.84 -12.57 -7.15
C ASP A 390 -21.80 -11.21 -6.44
N LEU A 391 -20.61 -10.60 -6.45
CA LEU A 391 -20.40 -9.21 -6.10
C LEU A 391 -20.65 -8.33 -7.33
N PHE A 392 -21.67 -7.50 -7.30
CA PHE A 392 -21.98 -6.58 -8.39
C PHE A 392 -21.27 -5.23 -8.22
N ILE A 393 -20.71 -4.72 -9.31
CA ILE A 393 -20.00 -3.44 -9.38
C ILE A 393 -20.69 -2.53 -10.40
N ALA A 394 -20.87 -1.27 -10.01
CA ALA A 394 -21.46 -0.16 -10.75
C ALA A 394 -22.93 -0.31 -11.20
N GLY A 395 -23.61 -1.38 -10.79
CA GLY A 395 -25.02 -1.56 -11.09
C GLY A 395 -25.46 -3.00 -10.84
N LEU A 396 -26.72 -3.30 -11.15
CA LEU A 396 -27.35 -4.59 -10.92
C LEU A 396 -28.01 -5.12 -12.19
N GLY A 397 -28.30 -6.42 -12.19
CA GLY A 397 -29.05 -7.07 -13.25
C GLY A 397 -30.50 -6.60 -13.37
N PRO A 398 -31.13 -6.78 -14.54
CA PRO A 398 -32.53 -6.46 -14.75
C PRO A 398 -33.44 -7.10 -13.68
N GLY A 399 -34.41 -6.34 -13.16
CA GLY A 399 -35.34 -6.80 -12.14
C GLY A 399 -34.82 -6.75 -10.69
N MET A 400 -33.49 -6.74 -10.47
CA MET A 400 -32.92 -6.73 -9.11
C MET A 400 -33.19 -5.43 -8.34
N TYR A 401 -33.27 -4.30 -9.04
CA TYR A 401 -33.59 -3.00 -8.43
C TYR A 401 -34.97 -2.97 -7.77
N GLY A 402 -35.91 -3.82 -8.21
CA GLY A 402 -37.26 -3.90 -7.66
C GLY A 402 -37.33 -4.59 -6.29
N SER A 403 -36.30 -5.36 -5.92
CA SER A 403 -36.25 -6.18 -4.71
C SER A 403 -35.10 -5.81 -3.78
N LEU A 404 -34.68 -4.54 -3.78
CA LEU A 404 -33.57 -4.10 -2.96
C LEU A 404 -33.94 -4.02 -1.47
N PRO A 405 -32.99 -4.31 -0.56
CA PRO A 405 -33.21 -4.16 0.87
C PRO A 405 -33.65 -2.74 1.25
N LYS A 406 -34.32 -2.63 2.41
CA LYS A 406 -34.68 -1.33 2.99
C LYS A 406 -33.43 -0.47 3.21
N LEU A 407 -33.61 0.85 3.16
CA LEU A 407 -32.56 1.89 3.25
C LEU A 407 -31.64 2.03 2.03
N VAL A 408 -31.62 1.06 1.12
CA VAL A 408 -30.94 1.21 -0.18
C VAL A 408 -31.79 2.09 -1.11
N ALA A 409 -31.27 3.23 -1.52
CA ALA A 409 -32.04 4.29 -2.19
C ALA A 409 -31.95 4.23 -3.72
N SER A 410 -30.82 3.82 -4.27
CA SER A 410 -30.54 3.85 -5.71
C SER A 410 -31.42 2.88 -6.47
N ARG A 411 -31.92 3.30 -7.64
CA ARG A 411 -32.73 2.50 -8.56
C ARG A 411 -32.11 2.43 -9.97
N GLU A 412 -30.87 2.89 -10.07
CA GLU A 412 -30.10 3.02 -11.29
C GLU A 412 -28.64 2.68 -10.96
N GLY A 413 -27.86 2.22 -11.94
CA GLY A 413 -26.44 1.96 -11.75
C GLY A 413 -25.60 3.24 -11.72
N TYR A 414 -24.36 3.08 -11.30
CA TYR A 414 -23.34 4.12 -11.36
C TYR A 414 -22.88 4.36 -12.79
N GLN A 415 -22.68 5.63 -13.12
CA GLN A 415 -22.08 6.10 -14.36
C GLN A 415 -20.87 6.95 -13.99
N GLY A 416 -19.69 6.61 -14.50
CA GLY A 416 -18.45 7.26 -14.08
C GLY A 416 -17.25 6.35 -14.16
N CYS A 417 -16.14 6.76 -13.55
CA CYS A 417 -14.94 5.95 -13.41
C CYS A 417 -14.84 5.34 -12.01
N LEU A 418 -14.33 4.11 -11.93
CA LEU A 418 -13.82 3.50 -10.70
C LEU A 418 -12.34 3.18 -10.88
N ALA A 419 -11.55 3.30 -9.82
CA ALA A 419 -10.13 2.99 -9.81
C ALA A 419 -9.70 2.48 -8.44
N SER A 420 -8.52 1.90 -8.36
CA SER A 420 -7.87 1.47 -7.12
C SER A 420 -8.76 0.57 -6.27
N VAL A 421 -9.56 -0.30 -6.91
CA VAL A 421 -10.51 -1.18 -6.24
C VAL A 421 -9.76 -2.25 -5.45
N ASP A 422 -9.92 -2.23 -4.13
CA ASP A 422 -9.39 -3.20 -3.17
C ASP A 422 -10.57 -3.84 -2.43
N LEU A 423 -10.74 -5.14 -2.63
CA LEU A 423 -11.79 -5.95 -2.05
C LEU A 423 -11.20 -6.86 -0.98
N ASN A 424 -10.97 -6.30 0.20
CA ASN A 424 -10.40 -6.99 1.36
C ASN A 424 -9.03 -7.64 1.08
N GLY A 425 -8.15 -6.89 0.41
CA GLY A 425 -6.80 -7.30 0.04
C GLY A 425 -6.69 -7.79 -1.40
N ARG A 426 -7.80 -8.16 -2.05
CA ARG A 426 -7.79 -8.54 -3.47
C ARG A 426 -7.88 -7.30 -4.37
N LEU A 427 -6.96 -7.19 -5.33
CA LEU A 427 -6.99 -6.21 -6.42
C LEU A 427 -7.53 -6.87 -7.70
N PRO A 428 -8.86 -6.88 -7.94
CA PRO A 428 -9.40 -7.42 -9.18
C PRO A 428 -9.04 -6.53 -10.37
N ASP A 429 -8.64 -7.12 -11.50
CA ASP A 429 -8.78 -6.45 -12.79
C ASP A 429 -10.26 -6.50 -13.16
N LEU A 430 -10.97 -5.37 -13.02
CA LEU A 430 -12.42 -5.32 -13.19
C LEU A 430 -12.88 -5.86 -14.55
N LEU A 431 -12.07 -5.78 -15.60
CA LEU A 431 -12.44 -6.24 -16.93
C LEU A 431 -12.12 -7.72 -17.15
N ASN A 432 -10.98 -8.18 -16.65
CA ASN A 432 -10.48 -9.54 -16.87
C ASN A 432 -10.98 -10.55 -15.83
N ASP A 433 -11.20 -10.13 -14.59
CA ASP A 433 -11.70 -10.97 -13.50
C ASP A 433 -13.24 -11.03 -13.44
N ALA A 434 -13.95 -10.24 -14.27
CA ALA A 434 -15.40 -10.22 -14.30
C ALA A 434 -15.98 -11.58 -14.72
N LEU A 435 -16.88 -12.11 -13.89
CA LEU A 435 -17.67 -13.30 -14.20
C LEU A 435 -18.73 -12.99 -15.27
N PHE A 436 -19.29 -11.78 -15.22
CA PHE A 436 -20.25 -11.27 -16.20
C PHE A 436 -20.08 -9.76 -16.39
N ARG A 437 -20.42 -9.27 -17.59
CA ARG A 437 -20.40 -7.85 -17.95
C ARG A 437 -21.64 -7.49 -18.77
N SER A 438 -22.23 -6.35 -18.48
CA SER A 438 -23.35 -5.76 -19.23
C SER A 438 -23.06 -4.30 -19.52
N GLY A 439 -23.50 -3.82 -20.68
CA GLY A 439 -23.31 -2.44 -21.12
C GLY A 439 -21.91 -2.15 -21.65
N GLN A 440 -21.53 -0.87 -21.60
CA GLN A 440 -20.28 -0.36 -22.16
C GLN A 440 -19.31 -0.04 -21.02
N ILE A 441 -18.31 -0.91 -20.84
CA ILE A 441 -17.29 -0.80 -19.79
C ILE A 441 -15.93 -0.78 -20.48
N GLU A 442 -15.15 0.28 -20.24
CA GLU A 442 -13.90 0.53 -20.95
C GLU A 442 -12.76 0.80 -19.98
N ARG A 443 -11.53 0.41 -20.35
CA ARG A 443 -10.33 0.70 -19.56
C ARG A 443 -9.96 2.17 -19.74
N GLY A 444 -9.47 2.78 -18.67
CA GLY A 444 -9.13 4.20 -18.64
C GLY A 444 -10.24 5.05 -18.01
N CYS A 445 -9.92 6.33 -17.83
CA CYS A 445 -10.86 7.34 -17.40
C CYS A 445 -10.55 8.66 -18.12
N GLU A 446 -11.21 8.88 -19.25
CA GLU A 446 -11.07 10.13 -20.01
C GLU A 446 -11.99 11.24 -19.47
N GLY A 447 -12.83 10.92 -18.46
CA GLY A 447 -13.85 11.84 -17.96
C GLY A 447 -15.03 11.96 -18.94
N PRO A 448 -15.85 13.01 -18.80
CA PRO A 448 -16.99 13.17 -19.68
C PRO A 448 -16.57 13.49 -21.12
N SER A 449 -17.24 12.87 -22.10
CA SER A 449 -16.87 12.94 -23.53
C SER A 449 -16.95 14.34 -24.14
N THR A 450 -17.73 15.24 -23.55
CA THR A 450 -17.72 16.68 -23.88
C THR A 450 -17.81 17.47 -22.58
N THR A 451 -17.18 18.65 -22.54
CA THR A 451 -17.18 19.51 -21.35
C THR A 451 -17.93 20.81 -21.61
N CYS A 452 -18.59 21.36 -20.59
CA CYS A 452 -19.15 22.69 -20.63
C CYS A 452 -18.08 23.73 -20.94
N GLN A 453 -18.24 24.42 -22.06
CA GLN A 453 -17.48 25.59 -22.49
C GLN A 453 -18.35 26.85 -22.33
N GLU A 454 -17.72 28.03 -22.37
CA GLU A 454 -18.43 29.31 -22.25
C GLU A 454 -19.54 29.48 -23.31
N ASP A 455 -19.37 28.87 -24.48
CA ASP A 455 -20.29 28.93 -25.63
C ASP A 455 -21.18 27.69 -25.78
N SER A 456 -21.15 26.75 -24.83
CA SER A 456 -21.95 25.52 -24.89
C SER A 456 -23.46 25.76 -24.82
N CYS A 457 -23.88 26.82 -24.12
CA CYS A 457 -25.28 27.21 -24.00
C CYS A 457 -25.46 28.65 -24.47
N ALA A 458 -26.39 28.87 -25.41
CA ALA A 458 -26.71 30.19 -25.91
C ALA A 458 -27.56 30.99 -24.91
N ASN A 459 -27.65 32.30 -25.12
CA ASN A 459 -28.59 33.19 -24.44
C ASN A 459 -28.54 33.12 -22.90
N MET A 460 -27.33 32.98 -22.33
CA MET A 460 -27.10 32.85 -20.88
C MET A 460 -27.75 31.62 -20.24
N GLY A 461 -28.03 30.57 -21.02
CA GLY A 461 -28.42 29.27 -20.49
C GLY A 461 -27.33 28.70 -19.59
N VAL A 462 -27.72 28.03 -18.51
CA VAL A 462 -26.75 27.42 -17.59
C VAL A 462 -26.31 26.07 -18.14
N CYS A 463 -25.02 25.92 -18.44
CA CYS A 463 -24.46 24.64 -18.85
C CYS A 463 -24.36 23.69 -17.67
N ILE A 464 -24.96 22.52 -17.80
CA ILE A 464 -24.95 21.45 -16.81
C ILE A 464 -24.17 20.27 -17.39
N GLN A 465 -23.01 20.01 -16.79
CA GLN A 465 -22.16 18.90 -17.18
C GLN A 465 -22.83 17.55 -16.87
N GLN A 466 -22.89 16.67 -17.87
CA GLN A 466 -23.25 15.25 -17.72
C GLN A 466 -22.03 14.36 -18.01
N TRP A 467 -22.18 13.03 -17.91
CA TRP A 467 -21.08 12.11 -18.18
C TRP A 467 -20.83 11.93 -19.69
N GLU A 468 -21.87 11.70 -20.49
CA GLU A 468 -21.71 11.51 -21.93
C GLU A 468 -21.76 12.84 -22.71
N ASN A 469 -22.38 13.88 -22.14
CA ASN A 469 -22.57 15.17 -22.80
C ASN A 469 -22.68 16.33 -21.80
N TYR A 470 -23.16 17.49 -22.26
CA TYR A 470 -23.72 18.54 -21.42
C TYR A 470 -25.17 18.81 -21.83
N THR A 471 -25.94 19.38 -20.91
CA THR A 471 -27.27 19.92 -21.18
C THR A 471 -27.31 21.40 -20.82
N CYS A 472 -28.26 22.15 -21.39
CA CYS A 472 -28.46 23.55 -21.07
C CYS A 472 -29.78 23.73 -20.32
N ASP A 473 -29.73 24.31 -19.13
CA ASP A 473 -30.92 24.77 -18.44
C ASP A 473 -31.34 26.14 -18.98
N CYS A 474 -32.41 26.11 -19.77
CA CYS A 474 -33.00 27.28 -20.41
C CYS A 474 -34.14 27.91 -19.58
N SER A 475 -34.42 27.41 -18.37
CA SER A 475 -35.59 27.82 -17.55
C SER A 475 -35.60 29.32 -17.24
N MET A 476 -34.42 29.88 -16.98
CA MET A 476 -34.20 31.31 -16.73
C MET A 476 -33.91 32.12 -18.01
N THR A 477 -34.15 31.54 -19.18
CA THR A 477 -34.00 32.19 -20.48
C THR A 477 -35.36 32.31 -21.20
N SER A 478 -35.45 33.21 -22.18
CA SER A 478 -36.60 33.31 -23.09
C SER A 478 -36.58 32.26 -24.22
N TYR A 479 -35.66 31.30 -24.17
CA TYR A 479 -35.42 30.34 -25.24
C TYR A 479 -35.72 28.89 -24.76
N THR A 480 -35.81 27.98 -25.72
CA THR A 480 -35.97 26.52 -25.59
C THR A 480 -34.92 25.82 -26.45
N GLY A 481 -35.03 24.50 -26.57
CA GLY A 481 -34.09 23.68 -27.32
C GLY A 481 -32.92 23.21 -26.45
N THR A 482 -32.12 22.31 -26.99
CA THR A 482 -31.02 21.64 -26.27
C THR A 482 -29.86 22.58 -25.91
N GLN A 483 -29.74 23.71 -26.62
CA GLN A 483 -28.70 24.73 -26.41
C GLN A 483 -29.28 26.12 -26.10
N CYS A 484 -30.56 26.22 -25.72
CA CYS A 484 -31.24 27.48 -25.44
C CYS A 484 -31.21 28.49 -26.60
N ASN A 485 -31.36 28.02 -27.84
CA ASN A 485 -31.31 28.88 -29.03
C ASN A 485 -32.64 28.95 -29.80
N ASP A 486 -33.62 28.12 -29.45
CA ASP A 486 -34.93 28.12 -30.10
C ASP A 486 -35.82 29.14 -29.41
N ARG A 487 -36.52 30.01 -30.17
CA ARG A 487 -37.46 30.96 -29.56
C ARG A 487 -38.72 30.24 -29.08
N LYS A 488 -39.16 30.52 -27.84
CA LYS A 488 -40.50 30.14 -27.37
C LYS A 488 -41.51 30.89 -28.24
N CYS A 489 -42.30 30.16 -29.03
CA CYS A 489 -43.41 30.71 -29.82
C CYS A 489 -44.52 31.24 -28.92
#